data_AF-A0A8T5UR01-F1
#
_entry.id   AF-A0A8T5UR01-F1
#
_cell.length_a   1.000
_cell.length_b   1.000
_cell.length_c   1.000
_cell.angle_alpha   90.00
_cell.angle_beta   90.00
_cell.angle_gamma   90.00
#
_symmetry.space_group_name_H-M   'P 1'
#
loop_
_entity.id
_entity.type
_entity.pdbx_description
1 polymer ?
#
loop_
_entity_poly.entity_id
_entity_poly.type
_entity_poly.pdbx_seq_one_letter_code
_entity_poly.pdbx_strand_id
1 'polypeptide(L)'
;IDYDVIIIGSGMGGLHAGIYLQGKNPALRTLIVEKNNYPGGYVSGFTNRGFYFDSAAEAILEYNESYAKGILQELGFNHTFYKLDPSQAYFINNKQFTMYSDMDKFLEEIRIHHPNQEEGVKSLLKTCHQIRDDIHKSGLHNEKRTFGKIMKVVFKHKTLRNYALKSFK
;
A
#
# COMPACT_ATOMS: atom_id res chain seq x y z
N ILE A 1 -30.16 -12.85 -21.85
CA ILE A 1 -29.73 -13.19 -20.48
C ILE A 1 -29.65 -11.86 -19.75
N ASP A 2 -30.38 -11.71 -18.65
CA ASP A 2 -30.41 -10.46 -17.90
C ASP A 2 -29.47 -10.54 -16.70
N TYR A 3 -28.81 -9.44 -16.38
CA TYR A 3 -27.94 -9.28 -15.22
C TYR A 3 -28.36 -8.03 -14.45
N ASP A 4 -28.27 -8.10 -13.13
CA ASP A 4 -28.66 -6.98 -12.26
C ASP A 4 -27.50 -5.98 -12.13
N VAL A 5 -26.25 -6.47 -12.23
CA VAL A 5 -25.03 -5.67 -12.22
C VAL A 5 -24.06 -6.18 -13.29
N ILE A 6 -23.49 -5.26 -14.06
CA ILE A 6 -22.41 -5.54 -15.00
C ILE A 6 -21.18 -4.75 -14.56
N ILE A 7 -20.08 -5.45 -14.30
CA ILE A 7 -18.77 -4.90 -13.97
C ILE A 7 -17.88 -5.03 -15.19
N ILE A 8 -17.35 -3.91 -15.68
CA ILE A 8 -16.46 -3.87 -16.84
C ILE A 8 -15.02 -3.78 -16.35
N GLY A 9 -14.25 -4.84 -16.59
CA GLY A 9 -12.86 -5.00 -16.19
C GLY A 9 -12.73 -5.91 -14.96
N SER A 10 -11.80 -6.84 -15.02
CA SER A 10 -11.48 -7.82 -13.97
C SER A 10 -10.15 -7.51 -13.27
N GLY A 11 -9.81 -6.22 -13.16
CA GLY A 11 -8.73 -5.77 -12.27
C GLY A 11 -9.10 -5.88 -10.79
N MET A 12 -8.18 -5.52 -9.89
CA MET A 12 -8.40 -5.58 -8.44
C MET A 12 -9.73 -4.95 -7.99
N GLY A 13 -10.05 -3.76 -8.51
CA GLY A 13 -11.30 -3.07 -8.17
C GLY A 13 -12.55 -3.80 -8.64
N GLY A 14 -12.55 -4.34 -9.87
CA GLY A 14 -13.70 -5.07 -10.42
C GLY A 14 -13.93 -6.41 -9.74
N LEU A 15 -12.85 -7.16 -9.49
CA LEU A 15 -12.92 -8.42 -8.74
C LEU A 15 -13.39 -8.18 -7.30
N HIS A 16 -12.83 -7.17 -6.62
CA HIS A 16 -13.26 -6.82 -5.26
C HIS A 16 -14.72 -6.39 -5.22
N ALA A 17 -15.17 -5.57 -6.18
CA ALA A 17 -16.57 -5.16 -6.27
C ALA A 17 -17.51 -6.36 -6.48
N GLY A 18 -17.16 -7.29 -7.38
CA GLY A 18 -17.96 -8.50 -7.63
C GLY A 18 -18.06 -9.39 -6.39
N ILE A 19 -16.93 -9.64 -5.73
CA ILE A 19 -16.87 -10.40 -4.48
C ILE A 19 -17.69 -9.73 -3.38
N TYR A 20 -17.53 -8.42 -3.20
CA TYR A 20 -18.27 -7.65 -2.20
C TYR A 20 -19.78 -7.71 -2.44
N LEU A 21 -20.23 -7.52 -3.69
CA LEU A 21 -21.64 -7.58 -4.05
C LEU A 21 -22.23 -8.97 -3.80
N GLN A 22 -21.52 -10.04 -4.19
CA GLN A 22 -21.97 -11.40 -3.91
C GLN A 22 -22.01 -11.70 -2.40
N GLY A 23 -21.05 -11.19 -1.63
CA GLY A 23 -21.06 -11.31 -0.16
C GLY A 23 -22.21 -10.56 0.49
N LYS A 24 -22.68 -9.45 -0.10
CA LYS A 24 -23.82 -8.67 0.40
C LYS A 24 -25.17 -9.22 -0.02
N ASN A 25 -25.29 -9.70 -1.26
CA ASN A 25 -26.53 -10.28 -1.77
C ASN A 25 -26.22 -11.39 -2.78
N PRO A 26 -26.20 -12.66 -2.35
CA PRO A 26 -25.93 -13.80 -3.22
C PRO A 26 -26.92 -13.98 -4.37
N ALA A 27 -28.13 -13.39 -4.28
CA ALA A 27 -29.14 -13.48 -5.32
C ALA A 27 -28.92 -12.48 -6.47
N LEU A 28 -28.02 -11.51 -6.32
CA LEU A 28 -27.65 -10.61 -7.42
C LEU A 28 -26.99 -11.40 -8.54
N ARG A 29 -27.50 -11.25 -9.75
CA ARG A 29 -26.85 -11.77 -10.96
C ARG A 29 -25.81 -10.76 -11.41
N THR A 30 -24.58 -10.96 -10.95
CA THR A 30 -23.44 -10.10 -11.30
C THR A 30 -22.66 -10.70 -12.47
N LEU A 31 -22.46 -9.93 -13.54
CA LEU A 31 -21.56 -10.27 -14.65
C LEU A 31 -20.29 -9.44 -14.57
N ILE A 32 -19.12 -10.09 -14.61
CA ILE A 32 -17.84 -9.41 -14.82
C ILE A 32 -17.39 -9.70 -16.24
N VAL A 33 -17.13 -8.66 -17.03
CA VAL A 33 -16.58 -8.78 -18.38
C VAL A 33 -15.15 -8.28 -18.41
N GLU A 34 -14.28 -9.02 -19.09
CA GLU A 34 -12.87 -8.69 -19.28
C GLU A 34 -12.56 -8.75 -20.78
N LYS A 35 -11.81 -7.76 -21.27
CA LYS A 35 -11.40 -7.71 -22.68
C LYS A 35 -10.26 -8.69 -22.96
N ASN A 36 -9.42 -8.96 -21.96
CA ASN A 36 -8.33 -9.92 -22.02
C ASN A 36 -8.86 -11.35 -21.80
N ASN A 37 -8.05 -12.35 -22.17
CA ASN A 37 -8.33 -13.75 -21.88
C ASN A 37 -7.86 -14.20 -20.48
N TYR A 38 -7.53 -13.25 -19.60
CA TYR A 38 -7.08 -13.48 -18.22
C TYR A 38 -7.53 -12.34 -17.31
N PRO A 39 -7.75 -12.61 -16.01
CA PRO A 39 -8.09 -11.58 -15.03
C PRO A 39 -6.85 -10.84 -14.49
N GLY A 40 -7.08 -9.81 -13.67
CA GLY A 40 -6.03 -9.12 -12.90
C GLY A 40 -5.70 -7.71 -13.40
N GLY A 41 -6.02 -7.38 -14.66
CA GLY A 41 -5.79 -6.04 -15.20
C GLY A 41 -4.32 -5.61 -15.06
N TYR A 42 -4.07 -4.48 -14.37
CA TYR A 42 -2.71 -3.96 -14.14
C TYR A 42 -1.81 -4.89 -13.32
N VAL A 43 -2.38 -5.74 -12.45
CA VAL A 43 -1.61 -6.68 -11.60
C VAL A 43 -1.59 -8.10 -12.20
N SER A 44 -1.74 -8.22 -13.51
CA SER A 44 -1.59 -9.48 -14.23
C SER A 44 -0.12 -9.78 -14.52
N GLY A 45 0.16 -10.96 -15.07
CA GLY A 45 1.49 -11.33 -15.56
C GLY A 45 1.40 -12.16 -16.84
N PHE A 46 2.54 -12.53 -17.39
CA PHE A 46 2.63 -13.32 -18.61
C PHE A 46 3.75 -14.36 -18.52
N THR A 47 3.57 -15.48 -19.22
CA THR A 47 4.58 -16.52 -19.32
C THR A 47 5.39 -16.35 -20.60
N ASN A 48 6.72 -16.34 -20.47
CA ASN A 48 7.63 -16.34 -21.61
C ASN A 48 8.77 -17.32 -21.35
N ARG A 49 9.00 -18.25 -22.28
CA ARG A 49 10.07 -19.28 -22.21
C ARG A 49 10.11 -20.06 -20.88
N GLY A 50 8.95 -20.39 -20.32
CA GLY A 50 8.83 -21.15 -19.07
C GLY A 50 8.95 -20.32 -17.79
N PHE A 51 9.13 -19.00 -17.90
CA PHE A 51 9.17 -18.08 -16.77
C PHE A 51 7.89 -17.25 -16.73
N TYR A 52 7.33 -17.06 -15.53
CA TYR A 52 6.21 -16.15 -15.30
C TYR A 52 6.75 -14.79 -14.85
N PHE A 53 6.28 -13.72 -15.48
CA PHE A 53 6.68 -12.34 -15.21
C PHE A 53 5.46 -11.54 -14.78
N ASP A 54 5.55 -10.88 -13.63
CA ASP A 54 4.57 -9.87 -13.24
C ASP A 54 4.69 -8.65 -14.14
N SER A 55 3.55 -8.11 -14.60
CA SER A 55 3.57 -7.02 -15.59
C SER A 55 3.80 -5.64 -14.97
N ALA A 56 3.52 -5.46 -13.68
CA ALA A 56 3.64 -4.14 -13.06
C ALA A 56 3.79 -4.11 -11.53
N ALA A 57 3.09 -4.96 -10.78
CA ALA A 57 3.16 -4.94 -9.32
C ALA A 57 4.44 -5.65 -8.84
N GLU A 58 5.31 -4.93 -8.15
CA GLU A 58 6.57 -5.45 -7.63
C GLU A 58 6.41 -6.09 -6.24
N ALA A 59 5.63 -5.47 -5.35
CA ALA A 59 5.42 -5.94 -3.99
C ALA A 59 4.13 -5.41 -3.37
N ILE A 60 3.66 -6.10 -2.33
CA ILE A 60 2.58 -5.60 -1.46
C ILE A 60 3.21 -4.98 -0.21
N LEU A 61 3.06 -3.66 -0.07
CA LEU A 61 3.56 -2.94 1.09
C LEU A 61 2.63 -3.12 2.30
N GLU A 62 3.22 -3.17 3.48
CA GLU A 62 2.51 -3.22 4.77
C GLU A 62 1.47 -4.35 4.89
N TYR A 63 1.63 -5.46 4.14
CA TYR A 63 0.61 -6.52 4.06
C TYR A 63 0.10 -6.99 5.43
N ASN A 64 1.01 -7.23 6.39
CA ASN A 64 0.66 -7.74 7.71
C ASN A 64 -0.22 -6.78 8.54
N GLU A 65 -0.12 -5.48 8.30
CA GLU A 65 -0.88 -4.42 8.97
C GLU A 65 -2.03 -3.89 8.10
N SER A 66 -2.18 -4.42 6.88
CA SER A 66 -3.14 -3.93 5.90
C SER A 66 -4.54 -4.51 6.10
N TYR A 67 -5.56 -3.70 5.83
CA TYR A 67 -6.94 -4.19 5.71
C TYR A 67 -7.10 -5.26 4.63
N ALA A 68 -6.23 -5.24 3.62
CA ALA A 68 -6.24 -6.22 2.54
C ALA A 68 -6.01 -7.65 3.04
N LYS A 69 -5.15 -7.84 4.06
CA LYS A 69 -4.93 -9.17 4.66
C LYS A 69 -6.20 -9.74 5.27
N GLY A 70 -6.95 -8.94 6.04
CA GLY A 70 -8.22 -9.37 6.64
C GLY A 70 -9.23 -9.77 5.57
N ILE A 71 -9.42 -8.92 4.57
CA ILE A 71 -10.33 -9.19 3.44
C ILE A 71 -9.91 -10.48 2.71
N LEU A 72 -8.63 -10.64 2.37
CA LEU A 72 -8.16 -11.84 1.68
C LEU A 72 -8.37 -13.11 2.50
N GLN A 73 -8.14 -13.07 3.81
CA GLN A 73 -8.40 -14.20 4.71
C GLN A 73 -9.90 -14.55 4.79
N GLU A 74 -10.78 -13.55 4.89
CA GLU A 74 -12.24 -13.75 4.86
C GLU A 74 -12.70 -14.41 3.55
N LEU A 75 -12.01 -14.13 2.45
CA LEU A 75 -12.26 -14.73 1.14
C LEU A 75 -11.62 -16.12 0.97
N GLY A 76 -11.00 -16.66 2.03
CA GLY A 76 -10.32 -17.95 2.00
C GLY A 76 -8.98 -17.93 1.25
N PHE A 77 -8.44 -16.75 0.94
CA PHE A 77 -7.16 -16.58 0.27
C PHE A 77 -6.01 -16.79 1.27
N ASN A 78 -5.67 -18.06 1.48
CA ASN A 78 -4.57 -18.49 2.33
C ASN A 78 -3.29 -18.65 1.51
N HIS A 79 -2.67 -17.53 1.14
CA HIS A 79 -1.37 -17.54 0.45
C HIS A 79 -0.23 -17.18 1.42
N THR A 80 0.92 -17.84 1.24
CA THR A 80 2.14 -17.51 2.00
C THR A 80 2.80 -16.29 1.40
N PHE A 81 2.94 -15.23 2.18
CA PHE A 81 3.70 -14.04 1.79
C PHE A 81 5.08 -14.10 2.42
N TYR A 82 6.10 -13.84 1.59
CA TYR A 82 7.48 -13.76 2.04
C TYR A 82 7.85 -12.29 2.25
N LYS A 83 8.40 -11.97 3.43
CA LYS A 83 8.94 -10.64 3.68
C LYS A 83 10.21 -10.47 2.83
N LEU A 84 10.21 -9.48 1.95
CA LEU A 84 11.40 -9.05 1.23
C LEU A 84 12.18 -8.06 2.10
N ASP A 85 13.36 -8.47 2.57
CA ASP A 85 14.28 -7.63 3.35
C ASP A 85 15.74 -8.08 3.09
N PRO A 86 16.65 -7.22 2.60
CA PRO A 86 16.46 -5.80 2.29
C PRO A 86 15.38 -5.57 1.23
N SER A 87 14.66 -4.45 1.33
CA SER A 87 13.57 -4.13 0.42
C SER A 87 14.09 -3.70 -0.95
N GLN A 88 15.19 -2.95 -0.98
CA GLN A 88 15.83 -2.45 -2.21
C GLN A 88 17.34 -2.25 -2.02
N ALA A 89 18.08 -2.22 -3.12
CA ALA A 89 19.48 -1.81 -3.16
C ALA A 89 19.71 -0.83 -4.32
N TYR A 90 20.40 0.26 -4.03
CA TYR A 90 20.72 1.34 -4.97
C TYR A 90 22.20 1.28 -5.33
N PHE A 91 22.52 1.19 -6.62
CA PHE A 91 23.89 1.18 -7.12
C PHE A 91 24.21 2.50 -7.79
N ILE A 92 25.02 3.34 -7.13
CA ILE A 92 25.36 4.70 -7.59
C ILE A 92 26.86 4.89 -7.49
N ASN A 93 27.52 5.26 -8.59
CA ASN A 93 28.97 5.53 -8.63
C ASN A 93 29.81 4.41 -7.99
N ASN A 94 29.54 3.14 -8.33
CA ASN A 94 30.17 1.93 -7.76
C ASN A 94 29.99 1.76 -6.24
N LYS A 95 29.04 2.48 -5.62
CA LYS A 95 28.61 2.25 -4.24
C LYS A 95 27.24 1.59 -4.24
N GLN A 96 27.06 0.64 -3.33
CA GLN A 96 25.77 0.08 -3.02
C GLN A 96 25.23 0.76 -1.77
N PHE A 97 23.97 1.19 -1.79
CA PHE A 97 23.22 1.66 -0.62
C PHE A 97 21.99 0.77 -0.47
N THR A 98 21.86 0.11 0.67
CA THR A 98 20.83 -0.92 0.89
C THR A 98 19.72 -0.38 1.78
N MET A 99 18.46 -0.60 1.38
CA MET A 99 17.29 -0.19 2.15
C MET A 99 16.77 -1.39 2.96
N TYR A 100 16.92 -1.32 4.27
CA TYR A 100 16.40 -2.31 5.21
C TYR A 100 15.07 -1.84 5.80
N SER A 101 14.18 -2.80 6.09
CA SER A 101 12.98 -2.53 6.89
C SER A 101 13.30 -2.33 8.38
N ASP A 102 14.45 -2.83 8.83
CA ASP A 102 14.98 -2.62 10.17
C ASP A 102 15.64 -1.23 10.27
N MET A 103 15.20 -0.45 11.24
CA MET A 103 15.62 0.94 11.42
C MET A 103 17.09 1.08 11.81
N ASP A 104 17.62 0.17 12.63
CA ASP A 104 19.00 0.25 13.08
C ASP A 104 19.95 -0.13 11.93
N LYS A 105 19.59 -1.14 11.14
CA LYS A 105 20.33 -1.49 9.91
C LYS A 105 20.29 -0.38 8.87
N PHE A 106 19.14 0.27 8.69
CA PHE A 106 19.04 1.40 7.76
C PHE A 106 19.88 2.60 8.22
N LEU A 107 19.88 2.92 9.52
CA LEU A 107 20.71 3.99 10.05
C LEU A 107 22.21 3.66 9.95
N GLU A 108 22.60 2.40 10.03
CA GLU A 108 23.99 1.98 9.77
C GLU A 108 24.40 2.24 8.31
N GLU A 109 23.55 1.95 7.33
CA GLU A 109 23.80 2.30 5.92
C GLU A 109 23.96 3.81 5.75
N ILE A 110 23.14 4.61 6.43
CA ILE A 110 23.29 6.08 6.45
C ILE A 110 24.61 6.49 7.08
N ARG A 111 25.04 5.86 8.18
CA ARG A 111 26.29 6.18 8.85
C ARG A 111 27.51 5.89 7.97
N ILE A 112 27.50 4.76 7.25
CA ILE A 112 28.59 4.35 6.34
C ILE A 112 28.69 5.31 5.15
N HIS A 113 27.55 5.66 4.54
CA HIS A 113 27.55 6.40 3.27
C HIS A 113 27.42 7.93 3.44
N HIS A 114 26.74 8.38 4.49
CA HIS A 114 26.36 9.77 4.75
C HIS A 114 26.40 10.11 6.26
N PRO A 115 27.56 10.01 6.93
CA PRO A 115 27.66 10.11 8.40
C PRO A 115 27.10 11.42 8.97
N ASN A 116 27.20 12.52 8.23
CA ASN A 116 26.70 13.84 8.66
C ASN A 116 25.16 13.96 8.60
N GLN A 117 24.45 12.97 8.07
CA GLN A 117 23.00 12.99 7.86
C GLN A 117 22.23 12.10 8.84
N GLU A 118 22.91 11.30 9.67
CA GLU A 118 22.27 10.31 10.57
C GLU A 118 21.18 10.96 11.44
N GLU A 119 21.51 12.04 12.16
CA GLU A 119 20.57 12.74 13.04
C GLU A 119 19.40 13.38 12.27
N GLY A 120 19.66 13.90 11.07
CA GLY A 120 18.63 14.47 10.20
C GLY A 120 17.63 13.41 9.72
N VAL A 121 18.14 12.27 9.23
CA VAL A 121 17.32 11.13 8.79
C VAL A 121 16.54 10.53 9.95
N LYS A 122 17.17 10.35 11.12
CA LYS A 122 16.51 9.86 12.33
C LYS A 122 15.38 10.77 12.78
N SER A 123 15.59 12.09 12.75
CA SER A 123 14.56 13.10 13.05
C SER A 123 13.40 13.07 12.05
N LEU A 124 13.71 12.92 10.75
CA LEU A 124 12.71 12.78 9.70
C LEU A 124 11.84 11.54 9.91
N LEU A 125 12.45 10.37 10.12
CA LEU A 125 11.73 9.11 10.32
C LEU A 125 10.84 9.16 11.58
N LYS A 126 11.36 9.74 12.68
CA LYS A 126 10.56 10.00 13.89
C LYS A 126 9.35 10.89 13.59
N THR A 127 9.52 11.91 12.77
CA THR A 127 8.42 12.79 12.35
C THR A 127 7.39 12.04 11.51
N CYS A 128 7.82 11.24 10.54
CA CYS A 128 6.93 10.42 9.71
C CYS A 128 6.10 9.44 10.56
N HIS A 129 6.73 8.73 11.50
CA HIS A 129 6.02 7.85 12.42
C HIS A 129 5.02 8.60 13.29
N GLN A 130 5.39 9.76 13.83
CA GLN A 130 4.47 10.56 14.63
C GLN A 130 3.26 11.05 13.81
N ILE A 131 3.46 11.46 12.55
CA ILE A 131 2.38 11.85 11.64
C ILE A 131 1.44 10.66 11.39
N ARG A 132 1.99 9.48 11.07
CA ARG A 132 1.22 8.25 10.88
C ARG A 132 0.39 7.92 12.12
N ASP A 133 1.02 7.93 13.29
CA ASP A 133 0.37 7.59 14.56
C ASP A 133 -0.73 8.61 14.94
N ASP A 134 -0.50 9.91 14.69
CA ASP A 134 -1.48 10.98 14.88
C ASP A 134 -2.71 10.77 13.97
N ILE A 135 -2.49 10.43 12.69
CA ILE A 135 -3.57 10.12 11.74
C ILE A 135 -4.32 8.86 12.17
N HIS A 136 -3.62 7.79 12.58
CA HIS A 136 -4.26 6.55 12.99
C HIS A 136 -5.14 6.77 14.24
N LYS A 137 -4.59 7.40 15.29
CA LYS A 137 -5.32 7.74 16.53
C LYS A 137 -6.52 8.66 16.32
N SER A 138 -6.53 9.41 15.21
CA SER A 138 -7.64 10.32 14.90
C SER A 138 -8.93 9.61 14.47
N GLY A 139 -8.85 8.34 14.04
CA GLY A 139 -10.01 7.60 13.53
C GLY A 139 -10.49 8.04 12.14
N LEU A 140 -9.79 8.98 11.46
CA LEU A 140 -10.13 9.46 10.10
C LEU A 140 -10.23 8.35 9.04
N HIS A 141 -9.68 7.17 9.32
CA HIS A 141 -9.74 6.02 8.43
C HIS A 141 -11.08 5.26 8.50
N ASN A 142 -11.87 5.44 9.56
CA ASN A 142 -13.14 4.72 9.79
C ASN A 142 -14.40 5.54 9.45
N GLU A 143 -14.25 6.81 9.08
CA GLU A 143 -15.37 7.71 8.85
C GLU A 143 -15.27 8.45 7.52
N LYS A 144 -16.43 8.94 7.04
CA LYS A 144 -16.48 9.84 5.89
C LYS A 144 -15.63 11.08 6.17
N ARG A 145 -14.57 11.25 5.36
CA ARG A 145 -13.62 12.36 5.47
C ARG A 145 -14.27 13.63 4.92
N THR A 146 -14.57 14.57 5.79
CA THR A 146 -14.97 15.92 5.41
C THR A 146 -13.82 16.89 5.66
N PHE A 147 -13.77 17.99 4.92
CA PHE A 147 -12.76 19.02 5.12
C PHE A 147 -12.69 19.48 6.59
N GLY A 148 -13.84 19.75 7.22
CA GLY A 148 -13.90 20.15 8.63
C GLY A 148 -13.33 19.10 9.60
N LYS A 149 -13.58 17.80 9.36
CA LYS A 149 -13.00 16.73 10.18
C LYS A 149 -11.50 16.63 9.99
N ILE A 150 -11.01 16.74 8.75
CA ILE A 150 -9.57 16.76 8.45
C ILE A 150 -8.91 17.93 9.19
N MET A 151 -9.45 19.14 9.07
CA MET A 151 -8.90 20.32 9.75
C MET A 151 -8.91 20.16 11.28
N LYS A 152 -9.96 19.58 11.86
CA LYS A 152 -10.04 19.30 13.29
C LYS A 152 -8.90 18.39 13.77
N VAL A 153 -8.57 17.36 12.99
CA VAL A 153 -7.44 16.47 13.30
C VAL A 153 -6.11 17.18 13.15
N VAL A 154 -5.91 17.90 12.05
CA VAL A 154 -4.69 18.67 11.80
C VAL A 154 -4.38 19.63 12.95
N PHE A 155 -5.37 20.38 13.43
CA PHE A 155 -5.17 21.35 14.52
C PHE A 155 -5.12 20.71 15.92
N LYS A 156 -5.62 19.47 16.09
CA LYS A 156 -5.55 18.72 17.36
C LYS A 156 -4.15 18.16 17.63
N HIS A 157 -3.40 17.81 16.58
CA HIS A 157 -2.09 17.19 16.72
C HIS A 157 -0.98 18.19 16.36
N LYS A 158 -0.10 18.48 17.33
CA LYS A 158 0.99 19.47 17.18
C LYS A 158 1.86 19.19 15.97
N THR A 159 2.21 17.92 15.74
CA THR A 159 3.03 17.50 14.60
C THR A 159 2.32 17.81 13.28
N LEU A 160 1.08 17.37 13.12
CA LEU A 160 0.30 17.66 11.90
C LEU A 160 0.18 19.17 11.65
N ARG A 161 -0.13 19.95 12.69
CA ARG A 161 -0.21 21.42 12.59
C ARG A 161 1.10 22.05 12.12
N ASN A 162 2.25 21.56 12.61
CA ASN A 162 3.57 22.09 12.26
C ASN A 162 3.94 21.88 10.79
N TYR A 163 3.33 20.89 10.13
CA TYR A 163 3.62 20.54 8.73
C TYR A 163 2.46 20.85 7.76
N ALA A 164 1.24 21.07 8.25
CA ALA A 164 0.05 21.28 7.42
C ALA A 164 0.12 22.50 6.48
N LEU A 165 0.94 23.50 6.80
CA LEU A 165 1.12 24.71 5.98
C LEU A 165 2.50 24.76 5.30
N LYS A 166 3.35 23.75 5.50
CA LYS A 166 4.67 23.71 4.88
C LYS A 166 4.54 23.13 3.47
N SER A 167 4.78 23.99 2.47
CA SER A 167 5.09 23.52 1.13
C SER A 167 6.59 23.22 1.07
N PHE A 168 6.96 21.97 0.78
CA PHE A 168 8.33 21.63 0.44
C PHE A 168 8.55 22.15 -0.98
N LYS A 169 9.28 23.27 -1.11
CA LYS A 169 9.77 23.79 -2.39
C LYS A 169 11.11 23.17 -2.70
#